data_AF-A0A966FA38-F1
#
_entry.id   AF-A0A966FA38-F1
#
_cell.length_a   1.000
_cell.length_b   1.000
_cell.length_c   1.000
_cell.angle_alpha   90.00
_cell.angle_beta   90.00
_cell.angle_gamma   90.00
#
_symmetry.space_group_name_H-M   'P 1'
#
loop_
_entity.id
_entity.type
_entity.pdbx_description
1 polymer ?
#
loop_
_entity_poly.entity_id
_entity_poly.type
_entity_poly.pdbx_seq_one_letter_code
_entity_poly.pdbx_strand_id
1 'polypeptide(L)'
;MITWAERAKAAIAQKGQNGTAKTDETAVARLLAVSAVATEAVSAKPEQLSSVLAVPSPAVLEKHDSSIAVTEDLDRWCWPHSSAMNGAEIDTFAARLHKFTDKGLARNDGEALAEKLVLRDRDQDDRRVCLECKHFAGHGAGSWRCGNWQAAGVAIRSRDAQLPVDLVMQLQRCDGFTAHPTSIPQGTEDEHARH
;
A
#
# COMPACT_ATOMS: atom_id res chain seq x y z
N MET A 1 -8.81 -31.33 -1.02
CA MET A 1 -8.20 -30.01 -0.73
C MET A 1 -6.88 -29.93 -1.47
N ILE A 2 -6.74 -29.01 -2.42
CA ILE A 2 -5.48 -28.83 -3.16
C ILE A 2 -4.56 -27.98 -2.29
N THR A 3 -3.33 -28.45 -2.05
CA THR A 3 -2.35 -27.76 -1.21
C THR A 3 -1.82 -26.50 -1.91
N TRP A 4 -1.29 -25.55 -1.13
CA TRP A 4 -0.68 -24.31 -1.65
C TRP A 4 0.43 -24.59 -2.68
N ALA A 5 1.23 -25.65 -2.47
CA ALA A 5 2.28 -26.06 -3.39
C ALA A 5 1.76 -26.45 -4.78
N GLU A 6 0.60 -27.11 -4.84
CA GLU A 6 -0.02 -27.52 -6.11
C GLU A 6 -0.63 -26.31 -6.86
N ARG A 7 -1.14 -25.30 -6.14
CA ARG A 7 -1.58 -24.03 -6.75
C ARG A 7 -0.40 -23.22 -7.32
N ALA A 8 0.72 -23.17 -6.60
CA ALA A 8 1.92 -22.47 -7.06
C ALA A 8 2.52 -23.10 -8.34
N LYS A 9 2.58 -24.44 -8.41
CA LYS A 9 3.04 -25.15 -9.61
C LYS A 9 2.15 -24.88 -10.83
N ALA A 10 0.83 -24.86 -10.65
CA ALA A 10 -0.12 -24.60 -11.74
C ALA A 10 0.04 -23.18 -12.32
N ALA A 11 0.27 -22.18 -11.47
CA ALA A 11 0.48 -20.80 -11.90
C ALA A 11 1.79 -20.62 -12.70
N ILE A 12 2.85 -21.35 -12.34
CA ILE A 12 4.12 -21.31 -13.08
C ILE A 12 3.98 -21.98 -14.45
N ALA A 13 3.24 -23.09 -14.55
CA ALA A 13 3.02 -23.81 -15.80
C ALA A 13 2.25 -22.98 -16.85
N GLN A 14 1.28 -22.16 -16.43
CA GLN A 14 0.52 -21.30 -17.36
C GLN A 14 1.35 -20.13 -17.92
N LYS A 15 2.36 -19.66 -17.18
CA LYS A 15 3.18 -18.52 -17.60
C LYS A 15 4.14 -18.85 -18.76
N GLY A 16 4.42 -20.13 -19.01
CA GLY A 16 5.29 -20.58 -20.10
C GLY A 16 4.60 -20.66 -21.47
N GLN A 17 3.27 -20.54 -21.55
CA GLN A 17 2.53 -20.78 -22.81
C GLN A 17 2.18 -19.51 -23.60
N ASN A 18 2.32 -18.31 -23.01
CA ASN A 18 2.00 -17.03 -23.67
C ASN A 18 3.25 -16.20 -24.00
N GLY A 19 4.28 -16.85 -24.54
CA GLY A 19 5.46 -16.18 -25.09
C GLY A 19 5.18 -15.67 -26.52
N THR A 20 4.96 -14.36 -26.64
CA THR A 20 4.88 -13.61 -27.90
C THR A 20 6.13 -13.79 -28.75
N ALA A 21 5.96 -14.33 -29.96
CA ALA A 21 6.99 -14.33 -31.00
C ALA A 21 7.13 -12.91 -31.58
N LYS A 22 8.36 -12.43 -31.60
CA LYS A 22 8.80 -11.20 -32.28
C LYS A 22 9.25 -11.61 -33.70
N THR A 23 8.93 -10.82 -34.72
CA THR A 23 9.79 -10.75 -35.91
C THR A 23 9.79 -9.33 -36.47
N ASP A 24 10.97 -9.03 -36.97
CA ASP A 24 11.58 -7.75 -37.30
C ASP A 24 11.29 -7.34 -38.75
N GLU A 25 11.89 -6.23 -39.16
CA GLU A 25 12.20 -5.73 -40.50
C GLU A 25 11.38 -4.52 -40.99
N THR A 26 11.91 -3.48 -41.62
CA THR A 26 13.27 -2.95 -41.85
C THR A 26 13.06 -1.53 -42.41
N ALA A 27 14.03 -0.63 -42.21
CA ALA A 27 14.06 0.77 -42.63
C ALA A 27 13.80 1.04 -44.13
N VAL A 28 13.39 2.28 -44.46
CA VAL A 28 14.11 3.23 -45.35
C VAL A 28 13.22 4.42 -45.78
N ALA A 29 13.90 5.56 -45.99
CA ALA A 29 13.55 6.73 -46.81
C ALA A 29 13.00 7.99 -46.12
N ARG A 30 13.95 8.90 -45.86
CA ARG A 30 13.80 10.37 -45.98
C ARG A 30 13.04 10.73 -47.27
N LEU A 31 12.04 11.63 -47.17
CA LEU A 31 11.83 12.72 -48.12
C LEU A 31 11.21 13.93 -47.41
N LEU A 32 11.82 15.08 -47.65
CA LEU A 32 11.37 16.42 -47.30
C LEU A 32 10.16 16.81 -48.16
N ALA A 33 9.18 17.53 -47.61
CA ALA A 33 8.43 18.56 -48.33
C ALA A 33 7.60 19.44 -47.38
N VAL A 34 7.89 20.73 -47.40
CA VAL A 34 7.04 21.83 -46.89
C VAL A 34 6.34 22.47 -48.09
N SER A 35 5.01 22.58 -48.06
CA SER A 35 4.13 23.47 -48.87
C SER A 35 2.69 22.98 -48.73
N ALA A 36 1.62 23.75 -48.81
CA ALA A 36 1.31 25.17 -48.73
C ALA A 36 -0.23 25.21 -48.67
N VAL A 37 -0.78 26.31 -48.17
CA VAL A 37 -2.19 26.54 -47.80
C VAL A 37 -3.18 26.43 -48.98
N ALA A 38 -4.41 25.99 -48.68
CA ALA A 38 -5.61 26.52 -49.32
C ALA A 38 -6.72 26.72 -48.28
N THR A 39 -7.06 27.98 -48.06
CA THR A 39 -8.21 28.49 -47.31
C THR A 39 -9.49 28.25 -48.08
N GLU A 40 -10.51 27.68 -47.43
CA GLU A 40 -11.92 27.91 -47.78
C GLU A 40 -12.63 28.27 -46.47
N ALA A 41 -13.09 29.52 -46.41
CA ALA A 41 -13.90 30.06 -45.33
C ALA A 41 -15.35 30.11 -45.79
N VAL A 42 -16.22 29.33 -45.15
CA VAL A 42 -17.68 29.57 -45.08
C VAL A 42 -18.09 29.08 -43.68
N SER A 43 -18.18 29.96 -42.67
CA SER A 43 -19.36 30.75 -42.33
C SER A 43 -20.63 29.92 -42.05
N ALA A 44 -20.81 29.45 -40.82
CA ALA A 44 -22.04 29.66 -40.04
C ALA A 44 -21.89 29.17 -38.59
N LYS A 45 -22.52 29.91 -37.68
CA LYS A 45 -22.57 29.91 -36.21
C LYS A 45 -22.54 28.56 -35.44
N PRO A 46 -22.14 28.61 -34.14
CA PRO A 46 -22.14 27.45 -33.26
C PRO A 46 -23.59 27.13 -32.85
N GLU A 47 -24.05 25.92 -33.14
CA GLU A 47 -25.26 25.41 -32.52
C GLU A 47 -24.98 25.09 -31.06
N GLN A 48 -25.88 25.61 -30.24
CA GLN A 48 -25.77 25.64 -28.80
C GLN A 48 -25.82 24.24 -28.20
N LEU A 49 -24.92 24.02 -27.25
CA LEU A 49 -25.10 23.04 -26.19
C LEU A 49 -26.34 23.46 -25.37
N SER A 50 -27.47 22.81 -25.60
CA SER A 50 -28.53 22.69 -24.59
C SER A 50 -29.52 21.61 -24.96
N SER A 51 -29.28 20.41 -24.43
CA SER A 51 -30.36 19.51 -24.08
C SER A 51 -29.92 18.62 -22.93
N VAL A 52 -29.71 19.22 -21.76
CA VAL A 52 -29.88 18.46 -20.52
C VAL A 52 -31.39 18.26 -20.41
N LEU A 53 -31.87 17.07 -20.77
CA LEU A 53 -33.23 16.66 -20.43
C LEU A 53 -33.40 16.88 -18.93
N ALA A 54 -34.29 17.79 -18.58
CA ALA A 54 -34.65 18.06 -17.20
C ALA A 54 -35.08 16.74 -16.56
N VAL A 55 -34.28 16.25 -15.61
CA VAL A 55 -34.71 15.20 -14.69
C VAL A 55 -35.84 15.83 -13.90
N PRO A 56 -37.08 15.30 -13.95
CA PRO A 56 -38.13 15.78 -13.07
C PRO A 56 -37.62 15.61 -11.63
N SER A 57 -37.65 16.69 -10.84
CA SER A 57 -37.40 16.62 -9.41
C SER A 57 -38.25 15.47 -8.87
N PRO A 58 -37.66 14.44 -8.21
CA PRO A 58 -38.51 13.43 -7.61
C PRO A 58 -39.35 14.16 -6.57
N ALA A 59 -40.66 13.99 -6.72
CA ALA A 59 -41.62 14.39 -5.70
C ALA A 59 -41.09 13.90 -4.36
N VAL A 60 -41.12 14.81 -3.38
CA VAL A 60 -40.93 14.61 -1.94
C VAL A 60 -40.74 13.13 -1.62
N LEU A 61 -39.49 12.71 -1.43
CA LEU A 61 -39.18 11.40 -0.89
C LEU A 61 -39.90 11.33 0.46
N GLU A 62 -41.05 10.67 0.49
CA GLU A 62 -41.71 10.34 1.73
C GLU A 62 -40.65 9.68 2.61
N LYS A 63 -40.52 10.19 3.82
CA LYS A 63 -39.65 9.67 4.86
C LYS A 63 -40.10 8.23 5.11
N HIS A 64 -39.54 7.30 4.35
CA HIS A 64 -39.61 5.89 4.67
C HIS A 64 -38.92 5.76 6.01
N ASP A 65 -39.75 5.61 7.04
CA ASP A 65 -39.35 5.17 8.36
C ASP A 65 -38.89 3.72 8.22
N SER A 66 -37.72 3.54 7.62
CA SER A 66 -37.07 2.25 7.45
C SER A 66 -36.45 1.82 8.77
N SER A 67 -37.27 1.77 9.83
CA SER A 67 -37.02 0.95 11.00
C SER A 67 -37.45 -0.48 10.71
N ILE A 68 -36.90 -1.07 9.64
CA ILE A 68 -36.68 -2.50 9.62
C ILE A 68 -35.17 -2.63 9.74
N ALA A 69 -34.70 -2.60 10.99
CA ALA A 69 -33.35 -3.04 11.31
C ALA A 69 -33.29 -4.57 11.10
N VAL A 70 -33.31 -5.01 9.85
CA VAL A 70 -32.57 -6.22 9.51
C VAL A 70 -31.13 -5.76 9.60
N THR A 71 -30.49 -6.02 10.74
CA THR A 71 -29.03 -6.03 10.83
C THR A 71 -28.55 -7.19 9.97
N GLU A 72 -28.62 -7.00 8.65
CA GLU A 72 -27.96 -7.87 7.70
C GLU A 72 -26.47 -7.71 7.95
N ASP A 73 -25.81 -8.82 8.25
CA ASP A 73 -24.36 -8.90 8.28
C ASP A 73 -23.79 -8.42 6.95
N LEU A 74 -23.21 -7.21 6.96
CA LEU A 74 -22.65 -6.55 5.79
C LEU A 74 -21.45 -7.32 5.22
N ASP A 75 -20.81 -8.15 6.05
CA ASP A 75 -19.62 -8.91 5.68
C ASP A 75 -19.94 -10.34 5.20
N ARG A 76 -21.22 -10.70 5.05
CA ARG A 76 -21.67 -12.05 4.67
C ARG A 76 -20.93 -12.62 3.45
N TRP A 77 -20.66 -11.79 2.44
CA TRP A 77 -19.99 -12.20 1.19
C TRP A 77 -18.53 -11.73 1.10
N CYS A 78 -18.02 -11.02 2.10
CA CYS A 78 -16.64 -10.57 2.17
C CYS A 78 -15.70 -11.72 2.56
N TRP A 79 -14.41 -11.44 2.71
CA TRP A 79 -13.45 -12.41 3.25
C TRP A 79 -13.95 -13.02 4.57
N PRO A 80 -13.95 -14.36 4.72
CA PRO A 80 -13.21 -15.35 3.91
C PRO A 80 -13.96 -15.95 2.71
N HIS A 81 -15.19 -15.51 2.43
CA HIS A 81 -16.03 -16.09 1.37
C HIS A 81 -15.72 -15.54 -0.03
N SER A 82 -15.07 -14.37 -0.13
CA SER A 82 -14.57 -13.80 -1.37
C SER A 82 -13.23 -13.07 -1.16
N SER A 83 -12.68 -12.48 -2.22
CA SER A 83 -11.48 -11.63 -2.14
C SER A 83 -11.74 -10.23 -1.57
N ALA A 84 -13.01 -9.79 -1.52
CA ALA A 84 -13.39 -8.48 -1.00
C ALA A 84 -13.03 -8.34 0.49
N MET A 85 -12.54 -7.16 0.88
CA MET A 85 -12.23 -6.90 2.29
C MET A 85 -13.52 -6.84 3.11
N ASN A 86 -13.49 -7.45 4.29
CA ASN A 86 -14.56 -7.23 5.28
C ASN A 86 -14.35 -5.90 6.03
N GLY A 87 -15.33 -5.48 6.83
CA GLY A 87 -15.28 -4.21 7.57
C GLY A 87 -14.02 -4.07 8.45
N ALA A 88 -13.65 -5.13 9.17
CA ALA A 88 -12.46 -5.12 10.03
C ALA A 88 -11.14 -4.97 9.24
N GLU A 89 -11.04 -5.58 8.06
CA GLU A 89 -9.91 -5.42 7.16
C GLU A 89 -9.85 -4.00 6.57
N ILE A 90 -11.00 -3.40 6.23
CA ILE A 90 -11.11 -2.01 5.76
C ILE A 90 -10.64 -1.04 6.85
N ASP A 91 -11.11 -1.21 8.09
CA ASP A 91 -10.71 -0.36 9.23
C ASP A 91 -9.20 -0.45 9.47
N THR A 92 -8.65 -1.66 9.43
CA THR A 92 -7.21 -1.90 9.61
C THR A 92 -6.39 -1.29 8.47
N PHE A 93 -6.85 -1.44 7.23
CA PHE A 93 -6.24 -0.82 6.05
C PHE A 93 -6.21 0.70 6.18
N ALA A 94 -7.35 1.32 6.52
CA ALA A 94 -7.46 2.77 6.67
C ALA A 94 -6.55 3.31 7.77
N ALA A 95 -6.53 2.64 8.93
CA ALA A 95 -5.66 3.00 10.06
C ALA A 95 -4.17 2.90 9.68
N ARG A 96 -3.78 1.86 8.95
CA ARG A 96 -2.40 1.71 8.45
C ARG A 96 -2.05 2.79 7.45
N LEU A 97 -2.90 3.04 6.46
CA LEU A 97 -2.67 4.06 5.45
C LEU A 97 -2.46 5.43 6.11
N HIS A 98 -3.36 5.82 7.01
CA HIS A 98 -3.23 7.06 7.78
C HIS A 98 -1.91 7.11 8.54
N LYS A 99 -1.56 6.05 9.28
CA LYS A 99 -0.30 5.97 10.01
C LYS A 99 0.92 6.10 9.09
N PHE A 100 0.89 5.52 7.90
CA PHE A 100 2.01 5.57 6.96
C PHE A 100 2.16 6.94 6.33
N THR A 101 1.06 7.57 5.92
CA THR A 101 1.07 8.93 5.38
C THR A 101 1.47 9.97 6.43
N ASP A 102 1.05 9.78 7.68
CA ASP A 102 1.48 10.60 8.83
C ASP A 102 2.98 10.50 9.12
N LYS A 103 3.61 9.40 8.68
CA LYS A 103 5.07 9.22 8.75
C LYS A 103 5.78 9.73 7.51
N GLY A 104 5.08 10.39 6.60
CA GLY A 104 5.64 10.98 5.39
C GLY A 104 5.91 9.99 4.26
N LEU A 105 5.28 8.80 4.29
CA LEU A 105 5.26 7.92 3.12
C LEU A 105 4.25 8.48 2.10
N ALA A 106 4.59 8.43 0.80
CA ALA A 106 3.67 8.88 -0.24
C ALA A 106 2.38 8.05 -0.22
N ARG A 107 1.24 8.68 -0.49
CA ARG A 107 -0.07 8.01 -0.37
C ARG A 107 -0.17 6.72 -1.19
N ASN A 108 0.29 6.74 -2.44
CA ASN A 108 0.27 5.55 -3.31
C ASN A 108 1.12 4.40 -2.74
N ASP A 109 2.30 4.71 -2.22
CA ASP A 109 3.19 3.71 -1.59
C ASP A 109 2.58 3.19 -0.28
N GLY A 110 1.89 4.06 0.47
CA GLY A 110 1.14 3.71 1.67
C GLY A 110 -0.04 2.78 1.38
N GLU A 111 -0.81 3.05 0.33
CA GLU A 111 -1.92 2.21 -0.12
C GLU A 111 -1.41 0.82 -0.55
N ALA A 112 -0.37 0.77 -1.38
CA ALA A 112 0.24 -0.49 -1.82
C ALA A 112 0.84 -1.30 -0.65
N LEU A 113 1.43 -0.62 0.34
CA LEU A 113 1.95 -1.26 1.53
C LEU A 113 0.82 -1.80 2.42
N ALA A 114 -0.25 -1.03 2.62
CA ALA A 114 -1.39 -1.44 3.42
C ALA A 114 -2.11 -2.65 2.79
N GLU A 115 -2.27 -2.68 1.46
CA GLU A 115 -2.83 -3.83 0.73
C GLU A 115 -2.00 -5.09 0.95
N LYS A 116 -0.67 -4.98 0.82
CA LYS A 116 0.26 -6.08 1.10
C LYS A 116 0.10 -6.62 2.53
N LEU A 117 -0.15 -5.73 3.50
CA LEU A 117 -0.35 -6.11 4.89
C LEU A 117 -1.72 -6.76 5.15
N VAL A 118 -2.76 -6.43 4.37
CA VAL A 118 -4.04 -7.17 4.42
C VAL A 118 -3.81 -8.62 4.00
N LEU A 119 -3.11 -8.86 2.90
CA LEU A 119 -2.79 -10.22 2.45
C LEU A 119 -1.94 -10.99 3.48
N ARG A 120 -0.94 -10.31 4.06
CA ARG A 120 -0.13 -10.89 5.16
C ARG A 120 -1.01 -11.36 6.31
N ASP A 121 -1.93 -10.52 6.77
CA ASP A 121 -2.77 -10.83 7.92
C ASP A 121 -3.70 -12.02 7.63
N ARG A 122 -4.23 -12.11 6.40
CA ARG A 122 -5.00 -13.28 5.96
C ARG A 122 -4.19 -14.57 6.03
N ASP A 123 -2.92 -14.51 5.64
CA ASP A 123 -1.99 -15.64 5.69
C ASP A 123 -1.47 -15.95 7.11
N GLN A 124 -1.86 -15.15 8.12
CA GLN A 124 -1.36 -15.24 9.49
C GLN A 124 0.17 -15.13 9.56
N ASP A 125 0.76 -14.39 8.63
CA ASP A 125 2.20 -14.13 8.59
C ASP A 125 2.55 -13.03 9.61
N ASP A 126 3.48 -13.34 10.51
CA ASP A 126 3.86 -12.52 11.65
C ASP A 126 4.99 -11.53 11.36
N ARG A 127 5.51 -11.50 10.12
CA ARG A 127 6.47 -10.46 9.69
C ARG A 127 5.85 -9.08 9.77
N ARG A 128 6.62 -8.07 10.15
CA ARG A 128 6.14 -6.67 10.25
C ARG A 128 7.02 -5.73 9.45
N VAL A 129 6.51 -4.53 9.20
CA VAL A 129 7.29 -3.43 8.60
C VAL A 129 7.75 -2.44 9.67
N CYS A 130 8.81 -1.67 9.41
CA CYS A 130 9.30 -0.70 10.42
C CYS A 130 8.24 0.35 10.76
N LEU A 131 7.40 0.76 9.82
CA LEU A 131 6.29 1.70 10.05
C LEU A 131 5.24 1.18 11.04
N GLU A 132 5.13 -0.13 11.25
CA GLU A 132 4.27 -0.72 12.27
C GLU A 132 4.93 -0.65 13.67
N CYS A 133 6.25 -0.51 13.75
CA CYS A 133 7.01 -0.53 15.00
C CYS A 133 6.76 0.72 15.87
N LYS A 134 6.54 0.50 17.17
CA LYS A 134 6.39 1.59 18.15
C LYS A 134 7.66 2.44 18.33
N HIS A 135 8.82 1.90 17.99
CA HIS A 135 10.11 2.59 18.11
C HIS A 135 10.51 3.34 16.83
N PHE A 136 9.66 3.32 15.81
CA PHE A 136 9.94 4.04 14.58
C PHE A 136 9.80 5.56 14.80
N ALA A 137 10.85 6.29 14.43
CA ALA A 137 10.93 7.74 14.60
C ALA A 137 11.25 8.44 13.26
N GLY A 138 11.00 9.74 13.20
CA GLY A 138 11.20 10.56 12.01
C GLY A 138 9.95 10.69 11.12
N HIS A 139 10.06 11.56 10.12
CA HIS A 139 9.03 11.88 9.13
C HIS A 139 9.66 12.03 7.73
N GLY A 140 9.25 11.16 6.81
CA GLY A 140 9.80 11.06 5.45
C GLY A 140 11.13 10.30 5.36
N ALA A 141 11.41 9.80 4.15
CA ALA A 141 12.54 8.93 3.78
C ALA A 141 13.91 9.36 4.34
N GLY A 142 14.19 10.67 4.39
CA GLY A 142 15.47 11.22 4.83
C GLY A 142 15.65 11.36 6.34
N SER A 143 14.60 11.18 7.15
CA SER A 143 14.67 11.38 8.61
C SER A 143 14.23 10.16 9.43
N TRP A 144 13.77 9.09 8.76
CA TRP A 144 13.39 7.84 9.42
C TRP A 144 14.54 7.17 10.15
N ARG A 145 14.26 6.76 11.39
CA ARG A 145 15.24 6.18 12.30
C ARG A 145 14.64 5.08 13.17
N CYS A 146 15.46 4.10 13.52
CA CYS A 146 15.10 3.09 14.50
C CYS A 146 15.44 3.59 15.92
N GLY A 147 14.43 3.86 16.73
CA GLY A 147 14.62 4.21 18.15
C GLY A 147 15.08 3.03 19.02
N ASN A 148 14.96 1.80 18.52
CA ASN A 148 15.39 0.57 19.19
C ASN A 148 16.55 -0.10 18.42
N TRP A 149 17.45 0.71 17.87
CA TRP A 149 18.48 0.29 16.93
C TRP A 149 19.40 -0.81 17.45
N GLN A 150 19.70 -0.81 18.76
CA GLN A 150 20.59 -1.79 19.38
C GLN A 150 19.96 -3.17 19.39
N ALA A 151 18.72 -3.29 19.88
CA ALA A 151 17.98 -4.54 19.86
C ALA A 151 17.63 -4.96 18.43
N ALA A 152 17.38 -4.00 17.54
CA ALA A 152 17.09 -4.27 16.13
C ALA A 152 18.31 -4.71 15.31
N GLY A 153 19.53 -4.61 15.85
CA GLY A 153 20.77 -4.86 15.11
C GLY A 153 21.00 -3.89 13.94
N VAL A 154 20.36 -2.72 13.96
CA VAL A 154 20.40 -1.73 12.86
C VAL A 154 21.70 -0.92 12.88
N ALA A 155 22.26 -0.64 14.06
CA ALA A 155 23.44 0.20 14.22
C ALA A 155 24.24 -0.15 15.49
N ILE A 156 25.47 0.37 15.59
CA ILE A 156 26.29 0.33 16.82
C ILE A 156 26.08 1.59 17.67
N ARG A 157 25.68 2.70 17.06
CA ARG A 157 25.43 3.98 17.72
C ARG A 157 24.11 4.58 17.26
N SER A 158 23.44 5.32 18.12
CA SER A 158 22.15 5.97 17.84
C SER A 158 22.16 6.89 16.62
N ARG A 159 23.24 7.65 16.41
CA ARG A 159 23.35 8.57 15.26
C ARG A 159 23.36 7.84 13.91
N ASP A 160 23.79 6.59 13.91
CA ASP A 160 23.92 5.74 12.73
C ASP A 160 22.62 4.93 12.48
N ALA A 161 21.56 5.12 13.28
CA ALA A 161 20.30 4.38 13.23
C ALA A 161 19.30 4.85 12.15
N GLN A 162 19.77 5.51 11.09
CA GLN A 162 18.94 5.95 9.97
C GLN A 162 18.46 4.73 9.17
N LEU A 163 17.18 4.71 8.81
CA LEU A 163 16.58 3.61 8.04
C LEU A 163 16.37 4.02 6.58
N PRO A 164 16.85 3.23 5.60
CA PRO A 164 16.54 3.44 4.20
C PRO A 164 15.08 3.04 3.89
N VAL A 165 14.49 3.67 2.87
CA VAL A 165 13.08 3.46 2.47
C VAL A 165 12.75 2.00 2.26
N ASP A 166 13.59 1.28 1.52
CA ASP A 166 13.36 -0.14 1.19
C ASP A 166 13.25 -1.01 2.46
N LEU A 167 14.13 -0.78 3.45
CA LEU A 167 14.09 -1.50 4.71
C LEU A 167 12.84 -1.16 5.53
N VAL A 168 12.42 0.12 5.51
CA VAL A 168 11.25 0.59 6.25
C VAL A 168 9.96 -0.09 5.78
N MET A 169 9.87 -0.38 4.48
CA MET A 169 8.70 -1.00 3.84
C MET A 169 8.81 -2.52 3.70
N GLN A 170 9.94 -3.12 4.07
CA GLN A 170 10.17 -4.55 3.96
C GLN A 170 9.50 -5.32 5.10
N LEU A 171 8.74 -6.36 4.74
CA LEU A 171 8.24 -7.37 5.68
C LEU A 171 9.41 -8.18 6.23
N GLN A 172 9.64 -8.07 7.54
CA GLN A 172 10.77 -8.69 8.20
C GLN A 172 10.39 -9.25 9.58
N ARG A 173 11.24 -10.13 10.10
CA ARG A 173 11.33 -10.42 11.53
C ARG A 173 12.49 -9.58 12.05
N CYS A 174 12.28 -8.82 13.11
CA CYS A 174 13.29 -7.94 13.69
C CYS A 174 13.17 -8.01 15.21
N ASP A 175 14.25 -8.20 15.94
CA ASP A 175 14.19 -8.30 17.40
C ASP A 175 13.77 -6.97 18.05
N GLY A 176 14.05 -5.85 17.39
CA GLY A 176 13.64 -4.51 17.82
C GLY A 176 12.12 -4.26 17.79
N PHE A 177 11.35 -5.18 17.20
CA PHE A 177 9.89 -5.21 17.26
C PHE A 177 9.35 -5.64 18.62
N THR A 178 10.14 -6.37 19.40
CA THR A 178 9.76 -6.72 20.77
C THR A 178 9.88 -5.50 21.67
N ALA A 179 8.90 -5.33 22.55
CA ALA A 179 9.02 -4.42 23.68
C ALA A 179 9.97 -5.07 24.69
N HIS A 180 11.28 -4.92 24.52
CA HIS A 180 12.16 -5.25 25.63
C HIS A 180 11.92 -4.22 26.75
N PRO A 181 11.53 -4.63 27.97
CA PRO A 181 11.65 -3.75 29.12
C PRO A 181 13.15 -3.41 29.25
N THR A 182 13.42 -2.12 29.33
CA THR A 182 14.73 -1.50 29.53
C THR A 182 15.60 -2.36 30.44
N SER A 183 16.69 -2.91 29.90
CA SER A 183 17.81 -3.38 30.71
C SER A 183 18.39 -2.17 31.44
N ILE A 184 18.31 -2.21 32.78
CA ILE A 184 19.03 -1.29 33.68
C ILE A 184 20.54 -1.42 33.37
N PRO A 185 21.31 -0.32 33.30
CA PRO A 185 22.70 -0.38 32.88
C PRO A 185 23.57 -1.17 33.87
N GLN A 186 24.55 -1.85 33.30
CA GLN A 186 25.63 -2.58 33.93
C GLN A 186 26.44 -1.71 34.91
N GLY A 187 26.87 -2.35 36.01
CA GLY A 187 28.26 -2.29 36.45
C GLY A 187 28.66 -1.17 37.40
N THR A 188 28.91 -1.54 38.65
CA THR A 188 30.13 -1.11 39.33
C THR A 188 30.86 -2.37 39.77
N GLU A 189 31.92 -2.69 39.04
CA GLU A 189 32.96 -3.64 39.42
C GLU A 189 33.75 -3.11 40.63
N ASP A 190 34.15 -4.05 41.48
CA ASP A 190 35.46 -4.16 42.13
C ASP A 190 35.90 -3.21 43.28
N GLU A 191 36.16 -3.89 44.41
CA GLU A 191 37.44 -3.92 45.14
C GLU A 191 37.55 -3.26 46.54
N HIS A 192 37.75 -4.14 47.53
CA HIS A 192 38.53 -4.03 48.77
C HIS A 192 38.41 -2.78 49.68
N ALA A 193 37.92 -3.01 50.91
CA ALA A 193 38.66 -2.59 52.10
C ALA A 193 38.23 -3.38 53.35
N ARG A 194 39.25 -3.87 54.04
CA ARG A 194 39.31 -4.48 55.38
C ARG A 194 38.47 -3.70 56.41
N HIS A 195 37.83 -4.40 57.34
CA HIS A 195 38.11 -4.33 58.79
C HIS A 195 37.23 -5.32 59.57
#